data_AF-A0A0N7F142-F1
#
_entry.id   AF-A0A0N7F142-F1
#
_cell.length_a   1.000
_cell.length_b   1.000
_cell.length_c   1.000
_cell.angle_alpha   90.00
_cell.angle_beta   90.00
_cell.angle_gamma   90.00
#
_symmetry.space_group_name_H-M   'P 1'
#
loop_
_entity.id
_entity.type
_entity.pdbx_description
1 polymer ?
#
loop_
_entity_poly.entity_id
_entity_poly.type
_entity_poly.pdbx_seq_one_letter_code
_entity_poly.pdbx_strand_id
1 'polypeptide(L)'
;KIDGNPVSYACKCNLGYDMVNNVCIPNECKNVTCGNGKCILDTSNPVKTAVCSCNIGKVPNAQDQNKCSKDGETKCSLKCLKENETCKAVDGIYKCDCKDGFIIDNE
;
A
#
# COMPACT_ATOMS: atom_id res chain seq x y z
N LYS A 1 20.45 13.24 45.30
CA LYS A 1 20.64 13.35 43.84
C LYS A 1 20.17 12.04 43.24
N ILE A 2 18.99 12.04 42.61
CA ILE A 2 18.55 10.92 41.79
C ILE A 2 18.98 11.30 40.38
N ASP A 3 19.95 10.59 39.81
CA ASP A 3 20.36 10.73 38.42
C ASP A 3 19.24 10.17 37.52
N GLY A 4 18.17 10.96 37.38
CA GLY A 4 17.00 10.63 36.58
C GLY A 4 17.23 11.02 35.13
N ASN A 5 17.91 10.17 34.37
CA ASN A 5 17.91 10.26 32.93
C ASN A 5 16.52 9.77 32.46
N PRO A 6 15.64 10.61 31.88
CA PRO A 6 14.36 10.11 31.38
C PRO A 6 14.66 9.15 30.24
N VAL A 7 14.28 7.88 30.41
CA VAL A 7 14.31 6.91 29.31
C VAL A 7 13.30 7.40 28.27
N SER A 8 13.79 8.08 27.24
CA SER A 8 12.94 8.59 26.17
C SER A 8 12.69 7.47 25.17
N TYR A 9 11.56 6.80 25.28
CA TYR A 9 11.07 5.93 24.21
C TYR A 9 10.57 6.79 23.06
N ALA A 10 10.98 6.47 21.84
CA ALA A 10 10.54 7.16 20.64
C ALA A 10 10.09 6.15 19.59
N CYS A 11 8.93 6.39 18.99
CA CYS A 11 8.51 5.68 17.79
C CYS A 11 9.23 6.30 16.59
N LYS A 12 10.14 5.53 15.98
CA LYS A 12 10.90 5.96 14.81
C LYS A 12 10.64 5.00 13.67
N CYS A 13 10.65 5.53 12.45
CA CYS A 13 10.62 4.72 11.25
C CYS A 13 11.92 3.93 11.10
N ASN A 14 11.82 2.75 10.48
CA ASN A 14 12.97 1.94 10.14
C ASN A 14 13.88 2.65 9.13
N LEU A 15 15.14 2.23 9.02
CA LEU A 15 16.06 2.74 8.00
C LEU A 15 15.43 2.60 6.60
N GLY A 16 15.50 3.69 5.81
CA GLY A 16 14.89 3.76 4.47
C GLY A 16 13.43 4.20 4.47
N TYR A 17 12.87 4.55 5.62
CA TYR A 17 11.52 5.10 5.76
C TYR A 17 11.51 6.45 6.49
N ASP A 18 10.67 7.35 5.99
CA ASP A 18 10.44 8.68 6.54
C ASP A 18 9.03 8.74 7.14
N MET A 19 8.88 9.46 8.26
CA MET A 19 7.58 9.71 8.87
C MET A 19 6.86 10.84 8.14
N VAL A 20 5.78 10.52 7.44
CA VAL A 20 4.92 11.48 6.72
C VAL A 20 3.49 11.27 7.17
N ASN A 21 2.85 12.31 7.71
CA ASN A 21 1.48 12.24 8.24
C ASN A 21 1.28 11.09 9.26
N ASN A 22 2.24 10.90 10.17
CA ASN A 22 2.28 9.82 11.16
C ASN A 22 2.32 8.39 10.58
N VAL A 23 2.67 8.24 9.30
CA VAL A 23 2.88 6.95 8.64
C VAL A 23 4.32 6.86 8.15
N CYS A 24 4.98 5.74 8.42
CA CYS A 24 6.30 5.47 7.86
C CYS A 24 6.16 5.02 6.41
N ILE A 25 6.69 5.81 5.47
CA ILE A 25 6.69 5.52 4.03
C ILE A 25 8.13 5.47 3.49
N PRO A 26 8.40 4.79 2.36
CA PRO A 26 9.74 4.78 1.77
C PRO A 26 10.25 6.20 1.53
N ASN A 27 11.54 6.46 1.78
CA ASN A 27 12.14 7.80 1.65
C ASN A 27 11.91 8.40 0.25
N GLU A 28 12.01 7.58 -0.78
CA GLU A 28 11.79 7.97 -2.18
C GLU A 28 10.35 8.47 -2.42
N CYS A 29 9.39 8.06 -1.59
CA CYS A 29 7.97 8.43 -1.69
C CYS A 29 7.60 9.73 -0.96
N LYS A 30 8.53 10.36 -0.22
CA LYS A 30 8.24 11.52 0.67
C LYS A 30 7.46 12.65 -0.01
N ASN A 31 7.78 12.94 -1.27
CA ASN A 31 7.19 14.04 -2.03
C ASN A 31 6.30 13.55 -3.20
N VAL A 32 5.90 12.28 -3.20
CA VAL A 32 5.12 11.68 -4.28
C VAL A 32 3.67 11.50 -3.84
N THR A 33 2.75 12.11 -4.58
CA THR A 33 1.31 12.02 -4.33
C THR A 33 0.63 11.28 -5.47
N CYS A 34 -0.07 10.19 -5.15
CA CYS A 34 -0.65 9.28 -6.15
C CYS A 34 -2.17 9.38 -6.32
N GLY A 35 -2.88 10.10 -5.44
CA GLY A 35 -4.34 10.24 -5.51
C GLY A 35 -5.06 8.94 -5.13
N ASN A 36 -5.75 8.31 -6.09
CA ASN A 36 -6.47 7.03 -5.90
C ASN A 36 -5.52 5.82 -5.84
N GLY A 37 -4.48 5.93 -5.03
CA GLY A 37 -3.41 4.95 -4.92
C GLY A 37 -2.35 5.40 -3.94
N LYS A 38 -1.27 4.64 -3.89
CA LYS A 38 -0.15 4.85 -2.99
C LYS A 38 1.17 4.83 -3.74
N CYS A 39 2.14 5.56 -3.22
CA CYS A 39 3.51 5.47 -3.72
C CYS A 39 4.14 4.16 -3.25
N ILE A 40 4.85 3.50 -4.15
CA ILE A 40 5.65 2.30 -3.89
C ILE A 40 7.05 2.49 -4.47
N LEU A 41 7.98 1.68 -3.97
CA LEU A 41 9.34 1.62 -4.49
C LEU A 41 9.39 0.66 -5.67
N ASP A 42 9.77 1.15 -6.85
CA ASP A 42 10.10 0.32 -8.00
C ASP A 42 11.59 -0.02 -7.99
N THR A 43 11.88 -1.32 -8.02
CA THR A 43 13.23 -1.90 -8.05
C THR A 43 13.54 -2.58 -9.38
N SER A 44 12.74 -2.32 -10.42
CA SER A 44 12.97 -2.84 -11.78
C SER A 44 14.31 -2.38 -12.38
N ASN A 45 14.87 -1.28 -11.87
CA ASN A 45 16.13 -0.70 -12.30
C ASN A 45 17.13 -0.62 -11.13
N PRO A 46 18.46 -0.52 -11.40
CA PRO A 46 19.48 -0.41 -10.35
C PRO A 46 19.30 0.80 -9.44
N VAL A 47 18.78 1.91 -9.99
CA VAL A 47 18.38 3.08 -9.23
C VAL A 47 16.91 2.91 -8.87
N LYS A 48 16.64 2.80 -7.57
CA LYS A 48 15.28 2.71 -7.02
C LYS A 48 14.52 3.99 -7.35
N THR A 49 13.27 3.85 -7.77
CA THR A 49 12.41 5.00 -8.09
C THR A 49 11.07 4.89 -7.39
N ALA A 50 10.47 6.04 -7.09
CA ALA A 50 9.13 6.10 -6.55
C ALA A 50 8.11 6.09 -7.69
N VAL A 51 7.15 5.16 -7.64
CA VAL A 51 6.07 5.03 -8.64
C VAL A 51 4.73 4.88 -7.94
N CYS A 52 3.65 5.19 -8.64
CA CYS A 52 2.30 5.00 -8.12
C CYS A 52 1.76 3.60 -8.41
N SER A 53 1.20 2.97 -7.38
CA SER A 53 0.36 1.78 -7.49
C SER A 53 -1.08 2.17 -7.13
N CYS A 54 -2.01 1.80 -7.98
CA CYS A 54 -3.35 2.35 -7.99
C CYS A 54 -4.38 1.40 -7.38
N ASN A 55 -5.47 1.97 -6.88
CA ASN A 55 -6.64 1.21 -6.50
C ASN A 55 -7.20 0.45 -7.72
N ILE A 56 -7.82 -0.71 -7.47
CA ILE A 56 -8.44 -1.51 -8.53
C ILE A 56 -9.47 -0.67 -9.29
N GLY A 57 -9.39 -0.69 -10.62
CA GLY A 57 -10.16 0.17 -11.52
C GLY A 57 -9.41 1.44 -11.98
N LYS A 58 -8.24 1.73 -11.40
CA LYS A 58 -7.34 2.81 -11.83
C LYS A 58 -5.98 2.26 -12.23
N VAL A 59 -5.30 2.98 -13.12
CA VAL A 59 -3.92 2.69 -13.56
C VAL A 59 -3.10 3.98 -13.60
N PRO A 60 -1.75 3.90 -13.56
CA PRO A 60 -0.88 5.05 -13.72
C PRO A 60 -1.16 5.82 -15.02
N ASN A 61 -1.32 7.13 -14.91
CA ASN A 61 -1.60 8.02 -16.02
C ASN A 61 -0.32 8.75 -16.47
N ALA A 62 0.26 8.35 -17.60
CA ALA A 62 1.48 8.97 -18.13
C ALA A 62 1.32 10.48 -18.42
N GLN A 63 0.09 10.92 -18.72
CA GLN A 63 -0.24 12.33 -18.97
C GLN A 63 -0.35 13.16 -17.69
N ASP A 64 -0.40 12.51 -16.51
CA ASP A 64 -0.52 13.13 -15.19
C ASP A 64 0.56 12.58 -14.26
N GLN A 65 1.81 12.60 -14.72
CA GLN A 65 2.99 12.21 -13.92
C GLN A 65 2.87 10.81 -13.30
N ASN A 66 2.24 9.87 -14.00
CA ASN A 66 1.94 8.51 -13.54
C ASN A 66 1.07 8.42 -12.28
N LYS A 67 0.32 9.48 -11.93
CA LYS A 67 -0.70 9.43 -10.86
C LYS A 67 -1.86 8.51 -11.23
N CYS A 68 -2.63 8.10 -10.22
CA CYS A 68 -3.77 7.19 -10.37
C CYS A 68 -5.05 7.93 -10.80
N SER A 69 -4.98 8.61 -11.94
CA SER A 69 -6.08 9.41 -12.50
C SER A 69 -6.70 8.81 -13.77
N LYS A 70 -6.13 7.73 -14.31
CA LYS A 70 -6.65 7.02 -15.49
C LYS A 70 -7.44 5.79 -15.08
N ASP A 71 -8.60 5.59 -15.69
CA ASP A 71 -9.35 4.34 -15.55
C ASP A 71 -8.66 3.20 -16.28
N GLY A 72 -8.65 2.02 -15.66
CA GLY A 72 -8.06 0.83 -16.26
C GLY A 72 -8.29 -0.43 -15.45
N GLU A 73 -8.32 -1.55 -16.14
CA GLU A 73 -8.52 -2.86 -15.52
C GLU A 73 -7.19 -3.43 -15.02
N THR A 74 -7.24 -4.07 -13.85
CA THR A 74 -6.17 -4.92 -13.34
C THR A 74 -6.78 -6.27 -13.03
N LYS A 75 -6.23 -7.36 -13.57
CA LYS A 75 -6.74 -8.71 -13.27
C LYS A 75 -6.20 -9.16 -11.92
N CYS A 76 -7.06 -9.77 -11.10
CA CYS A 76 -6.59 -10.38 -9.86
C CYS A 76 -5.72 -11.61 -10.14
N SER A 77 -4.59 -11.69 -9.42
CA SER A 77 -3.64 -12.81 -9.47
C SER A 77 -3.41 -13.47 -8.11
N LEU A 78 -4.17 -13.08 -7.08
CA LEU A 78 -4.11 -13.70 -5.76
C LEU A 78 -4.54 -15.16 -5.83
N LYS A 79 -3.79 -16.03 -5.14
CA LYS A 79 -4.12 -17.44 -5.00
C LYS A 79 -5.01 -17.63 -3.78
N CYS A 80 -6.32 -17.52 -3.98
CA CYS A 80 -7.32 -17.75 -2.93
C CYS A 80 -7.61 -19.25 -2.84
N LEU A 81 -6.80 -19.95 -2.03
CA LEU A 81 -6.77 -21.41 -1.97
C LEU A 81 -7.62 -21.99 -0.83
N LYS A 82 -8.10 -21.17 0.10
CA LYS A 82 -8.96 -21.66 1.17
C LYS A 82 -10.33 -22.01 0.60
N GLU A 83 -10.98 -22.96 1.25
CA GLU A 83 -12.31 -23.37 0.88
C GLU A 83 -13.26 -22.17 0.91
N ASN A 84 -14.10 -22.05 -0.12
CA ASN A 84 -15.10 -20.99 -0.24
C ASN A 84 -14.54 -19.56 -0.23
N GLU A 85 -13.25 -19.35 -0.53
CA GLU A 85 -12.70 -18.04 -0.88
C GLU A 85 -12.69 -17.80 -2.40
N THR A 86 -12.73 -16.54 -2.81
CA THR A 86 -12.48 -16.06 -4.17
C THR A 86 -11.85 -14.67 -4.13
N CYS A 87 -11.21 -14.25 -5.22
CA CYS A 87 -10.63 -12.91 -5.26
C CYS A 87 -11.72 -11.86 -5.52
N LYS A 88 -11.85 -10.90 -4.61
CA LYS A 88 -12.80 -9.78 -4.71
C LYS A 88 -12.10 -8.45 -4.57
N ALA A 89 -12.59 -7.45 -5.29
CA ALA A 89 -12.20 -6.06 -5.09
C ALA A 89 -13.03 -5.48 -3.93
N VAL A 90 -12.37 -5.10 -2.85
CA VAL A 90 -13.00 -4.52 -1.66
C VAL A 90 -12.18 -3.30 -1.25
N ASP A 91 -12.85 -2.17 -1.05
CA ASP A 91 -12.23 -0.88 -0.70
C ASP A 91 -11.04 -0.48 -1.57
N GLY A 92 -11.14 -0.77 -2.87
CA GLY A 92 -10.12 -0.40 -3.86
C GLY A 92 -8.89 -1.34 -3.90
N ILE A 93 -8.88 -2.45 -3.16
CA ILE A 93 -7.81 -3.46 -3.24
C ILE A 93 -8.38 -4.86 -3.56
N TYR A 94 -7.58 -5.71 -4.19
CA TYR A 94 -7.91 -7.14 -4.26
C TYR A 94 -7.55 -7.82 -2.95
N LYS A 95 -8.47 -8.64 -2.45
CA LYS A 95 -8.24 -9.56 -1.35
C LYS A 95 -8.95 -10.89 -1.61
N CYS A 96 -8.47 -11.96 -0.98
CA CYS A 96 -9.24 -13.20 -0.89
C CYS A 96 -10.34 -13.01 0.14
N ASP A 97 -11.57 -13.23 -0.27
CA ASP A 97 -12.77 -13.04 0.55
C ASP A 97 -13.75 -14.19 0.27
N CYS A 98 -14.75 -14.36 1.14
CA CYS A 98 -15.75 -15.40 0.98
C CYS A 98 -16.46 -15.30 -0.38
N LYS A 99 -16.71 -16.46 -1.00
CA LYS A 99 -17.62 -16.58 -2.15
C LYS A 99 -19.02 -16.09 -1.76
N ASP A 100 -19.81 -15.71 -2.74
CA ASP A 100 -21.19 -15.28 -2.49
C ASP A 100 -21.97 -16.42 -1.82
N GLY A 101 -22.70 -16.08 -0.75
CA GLY A 101 -23.40 -17.05 0.09
C GLY A 101 -22.59 -17.63 1.26
N PHE A 102 -21.31 -17.25 1.41
CA PHE A 102 -20.47 -17.63 2.55
C PHE A 102 -20.11 -16.41 3.40
N ILE A 103 -19.99 -16.62 4.72
CA ILE A 103 -19.53 -15.62 5.69
C ILE A 103 -18.41 -16.21 6.54
N ILE A 104 -17.54 -15.36 7.07
CA ILE A 104 -16.54 -15.77 8.06
C ILE A 104 -17.27 -15.92 9.39
N ASP A 105 -17.23 -17.13 9.94
CA ASP A 105 -17.64 -17.37 11.32
C ASP A 105 -16.46 -17.08 12.27
N ASN A 106 -16.69 -16.25 13.28
CA ASN A 106 -15.68 -15.78 14.23
C ASN A 106 -15.91 -16.36 15.65
N GLU A 107 -16.70 -17.43 15.78
CA GLU A 107 -16.92 -18.14 17.06
C GLU A 107 -15.63 -18.59 17.77
#